data_AF-A0A1U7NHJ3-F1
#
_entry.id   AF-A0A1U7NHJ3-F1
#
_cell.length_a   1.000
_cell.length_b   1.000
_cell.length_c   1.000
_cell.angle_alpha   90.00
_cell.angle_beta   90.00
_cell.angle_gamma   90.00
#
_symmetry.space_group_name_H-M   'P 1'
#
loop_
_entity.id
_entity.type
_entity.pdbx_description
1 polymer ?
#
loop_
_entity_poly.entity_id
_entity_poly.type
_entity_poly.pdbx_seq_one_letter_code
_entity_poly.pdbx_strand_id
1 'polypeptide(L)'
;MDWAKLKLTADDFEIGSVNESNDNLTYESQKIRKDSRLRVKDLIPVSKAVHIPIKSGYEYFFTTFDENKRYLGNNLQVVRPWGSIVETIKLDPRVCYIALLVRSTPVEKIYPSNVSEALPGYIWTAGQPEFGKLKDGSVYTKGRNLLTGTSNVFAEGLNVQSENSFRWVDGSKDMIRGQQITVSAQFDVDSIVYDTDELYHRTLVEPGIMFKNGTTKWCTVVHTSSDPSTYHGRIYGTFSIPDEEIEQFRQLHVYVQNVKSGKAKISKPMVTLGDEHYPWSSAPEDVDNPTEAV
;
A
#
# COMPACT_ATOMS: atom_id res chain seq x y z
N MET A 1 9.90 9.33 -10.66
CA MET A 1 8.84 9.59 -9.68
C MET A 1 7.82 10.44 -10.41
N ASP A 2 6.66 9.87 -10.71
CA ASP A 2 5.64 10.57 -11.49
C ASP A 2 4.87 11.52 -10.56
N TRP A 3 4.81 12.78 -10.99
CA TRP A 3 4.18 13.87 -10.25
C TRP A 3 2.84 14.22 -10.90
N ALA A 4 1.77 14.22 -10.12
CA ALA A 4 0.49 14.79 -10.50
C ALA A 4 0.45 16.26 -10.08
N LYS A 5 -0.11 17.11 -10.94
CA LYS A 5 -0.39 18.52 -10.65
C LYS A 5 -1.85 18.63 -10.20
N LEU A 6 -2.08 19.16 -9.00
CA LEU A 6 -3.43 19.39 -8.49
C LEU A 6 -3.65 20.89 -8.28
N LYS A 7 -4.64 21.45 -8.97
CA LYS A 7 -5.07 22.83 -8.77
C LYS A 7 -6.13 22.83 -7.68
N LEU A 8 -5.81 23.44 -6.54
CA LEU A 8 -6.79 23.67 -5.48
C LEU A 8 -7.33 25.09 -5.60
N THR A 9 -8.63 25.23 -5.35
CA THR A 9 -9.41 26.45 -5.48
C THR A 9 -10.13 26.78 -4.18
N ALA A 10 -10.83 27.92 -4.14
CA ALA A 10 -11.65 28.28 -2.99
C ALA A 10 -12.72 27.22 -2.66
N ASP A 11 -13.24 26.51 -3.68
CA ASP A 11 -14.29 25.51 -3.49
C ASP A 11 -13.78 24.24 -2.81
N ASP A 12 -12.48 23.98 -2.86
CA ASP A 12 -11.85 22.82 -2.24
C ASP A 12 -11.59 23.02 -0.75
N PHE A 13 -11.77 24.24 -0.23
CA PHE A 13 -11.46 24.60 1.14
C PHE A 13 -12.68 25.08 1.94
N GLU A 14 -12.60 24.85 3.25
CA GLU A 14 -13.55 25.37 4.23
C GLU A 14 -12.83 25.92 5.46
N ILE A 15 -13.53 26.76 6.22
CA ILE A 15 -12.99 27.34 7.44
C ILE A 15 -12.82 26.25 8.49
N GLY A 16 -11.59 26.11 8.99
CA GLY A 16 -11.28 25.32 10.15
C GLY A 16 -9.94 24.60 10.10
N SER A 17 -9.81 23.63 11.00
CA SER A 17 -8.60 22.85 11.23
C SER A 17 -8.97 21.38 11.43
N VAL A 18 -7.97 20.55 11.69
CA VAL A 18 -8.13 19.22 12.26
C VAL A 18 -7.69 19.20 13.74
N ASN A 19 -8.26 18.30 14.52
CA ASN A 19 -7.81 17.98 15.87
C ASN A 19 -6.71 16.90 15.82
N GLU A 20 -5.48 17.30 16.12
CA GLU A 20 -4.27 16.48 16.03
C GLU A 20 -3.98 15.69 17.33
N SER A 21 -4.91 15.69 18.30
CA SER A 21 -4.66 15.11 19.62
C SER A 21 -4.92 13.60 19.73
N ASN A 22 -5.67 13.03 18.78
CA ASN A 22 -6.19 11.66 18.88
C ASN A 22 -5.91 10.88 17.59
N ASP A 23 -5.08 9.85 17.71
CA ASP A 23 -4.75 8.92 16.62
C ASP A 23 -5.98 8.05 16.24
N ASN A 24 -5.97 7.48 15.02
CA ASN A 24 -6.98 6.54 14.53
C ASN A 24 -8.41 7.11 14.34
N LEU A 25 -8.58 8.44 14.39
CA LEU A 25 -9.82 9.11 14.02
C LEU A 25 -9.94 9.30 12.51
N THR A 26 -11.17 9.28 11.99
CA THR A 26 -11.43 9.62 10.59
C THR A 26 -11.27 11.11 10.35
N TYR A 27 -10.99 11.51 9.11
CA TYR A 27 -10.88 12.92 8.75
C TYR A 27 -12.10 13.76 9.18
N GLU A 28 -13.32 13.28 8.91
CA GLU A 28 -14.54 13.98 9.29
C GLU A 28 -14.65 14.19 10.81
N SER A 29 -14.32 13.16 11.60
CA SER A 29 -14.36 13.25 13.06
C SER A 29 -13.28 14.16 13.66
N GLN A 30 -12.25 14.51 12.88
CA GLN A 30 -11.20 15.43 13.32
C GLN A 30 -11.51 16.90 12.98
N LYS A 31 -12.51 17.17 12.14
CA LYS A 31 -12.81 18.54 11.72
C LYS A 31 -13.22 19.40 12.91
N ILE A 32 -12.48 20.49 13.12
CA ILE A 32 -12.79 21.51 14.14
C ILE A 32 -12.91 22.87 13.49
N ARG A 33 -13.79 23.71 14.02
CA ARG A 33 -13.91 25.09 13.55
C ARG A 33 -12.78 25.95 14.09
N LYS A 34 -12.13 26.71 13.22
CA LYS A 34 -11.07 27.66 13.55
C LYS A 34 -11.00 28.74 12.48
N ASP A 35 -11.49 29.93 12.80
CA ASP A 35 -11.70 31.02 11.83
C ASP A 35 -10.40 31.61 11.25
N SER A 36 -9.24 31.26 11.82
CA SER A 36 -7.91 31.66 11.36
C SER A 36 -7.18 30.61 10.52
N ARG A 37 -7.90 29.56 10.09
CA ARG A 37 -7.34 28.49 9.26
C ARG A 37 -8.35 28.05 8.21
N LEU A 38 -7.80 27.58 7.10
CA LEU A 38 -8.52 26.82 6.10
C LEU A 38 -8.02 25.38 6.15
N ARG A 39 -8.93 24.44 5.90
CA ARG A 39 -8.60 23.05 5.56
C ARG A 39 -9.26 22.69 4.25
N VAL A 40 -8.72 21.71 3.54
CA VAL A 40 -9.43 21.08 2.42
C VAL A 40 -10.77 20.49 2.90
N LYS A 41 -11.76 20.35 2.01
CA LYS A 41 -13.03 19.67 2.33
C LYS A 41 -12.88 18.16 2.28
N ASP A 42 -12.08 17.70 1.32
CA ASP A 42 -11.78 16.30 1.03
C ASP A 42 -10.28 16.03 1.10
N LEU A 43 -9.93 14.79 1.46
CA LEU A 43 -8.55 14.34 1.52
C LEU A 43 -7.91 14.28 0.12
N ILE A 44 -6.66 14.75 0.01
CA ILE A 44 -5.88 14.73 -1.23
C ILE A 44 -5.10 13.41 -1.30
N PRO A 45 -5.28 12.57 -2.33
CA PRO A 45 -4.51 11.34 -2.47
C PRO A 45 -3.02 11.60 -2.65
N VAL A 46 -2.16 10.80 -2.03
CA VAL A 46 -0.69 10.84 -2.18
C VAL A 46 -0.06 9.64 -1.47
N SER A 47 1.03 9.07 -2.00
CA SER A 47 1.73 7.95 -1.34
C SER A 47 3.25 8.03 -1.31
N LYS A 48 3.87 9.02 -1.96
CA LYS A 48 5.35 9.11 -2.01
C LYS A 48 5.90 10.44 -1.53
N ALA A 49 5.42 11.54 -2.09
CA ALA A 49 5.91 12.87 -1.76
C ALA A 49 4.88 13.94 -2.07
N VAL A 50 4.98 15.08 -1.41
CA VAL A 50 4.21 16.28 -1.73
C VAL A 50 5.15 17.48 -1.87
N HIS A 51 4.80 18.38 -2.78
CA HIS A 51 5.45 19.67 -2.95
C HIS A 51 4.36 20.75 -2.98
N ILE A 52 4.41 21.67 -2.01
CA ILE A 52 3.36 22.66 -1.77
C ILE A 52 3.98 24.05 -1.96
N PRO A 53 3.72 24.73 -3.09
CA PRO A 53 4.12 26.12 -3.22
C PRO A 53 3.20 26.97 -2.34
N ILE A 54 3.79 27.75 -1.45
CA ILE A 54 3.06 28.70 -0.60
C ILE A 54 3.63 30.10 -0.86
N LYS A 55 2.75 31.09 -1.01
CA LYS A 55 3.14 32.48 -1.18
C LYS A 55 3.58 33.06 0.18
N SER A 56 4.56 33.96 0.14
CA SER A 56 4.92 34.78 1.31
C SER A 56 3.69 35.48 1.92
N GLY A 57 3.62 35.55 3.24
CA GLY A 57 2.45 36.01 3.99
C GLY A 57 1.45 34.89 4.34
N TYR A 58 1.72 33.66 3.93
CA TYR A 58 0.95 32.48 4.28
C TYR A 58 1.85 31.33 4.76
N GLU A 59 1.25 30.41 5.50
CA GLU A 59 1.87 29.17 5.95
C GLU A 59 0.93 28.00 5.64
N TYR A 60 1.53 26.83 5.45
CA TYR A 60 0.78 25.58 5.34
C TYR A 60 1.18 24.59 6.42
N PHE A 61 0.29 23.62 6.60
CA PHE A 61 0.43 22.46 7.45
C PHE A 61 -0.33 21.31 6.78
N PHE A 62 0.07 20.06 6.95
CA PHE A 62 -0.78 18.95 6.55
C PHE A 62 -0.72 17.79 7.54
N THR A 63 -1.84 17.10 7.69
CA THR A 63 -1.92 15.79 8.35
C THR A 63 -1.98 14.67 7.34
N THR A 64 -1.61 13.48 7.78
CA THR A 64 -1.53 12.27 6.95
C THR A 64 -2.57 11.24 7.36
N PHE A 65 -3.09 10.52 6.37
CA PHE A 65 -4.13 9.51 6.55
C PHE A 65 -3.78 8.24 5.78
N ASP A 66 -4.19 7.10 6.34
CA ASP A 66 -4.12 5.80 5.68
C ASP A 66 -5.21 5.64 4.61
N GLU A 67 -5.24 4.50 3.95
CA GLU A 67 -6.25 4.17 2.93
C GLU A 67 -7.69 4.20 3.45
N ASN A 68 -7.88 3.96 4.75
CA ASN A 68 -9.16 3.96 5.44
C ASN A 68 -9.54 5.37 5.92
N LYS A 69 -8.78 6.39 5.49
CA LYS A 69 -8.95 7.80 5.87
C LYS A 69 -8.84 8.01 7.38
N ARG A 70 -8.07 7.15 8.06
CA ARG A 70 -7.75 7.27 9.48
C ARG A 70 -6.44 8.01 9.67
N TYR A 71 -6.44 8.90 10.64
CA TYR A 71 -5.30 9.74 10.96
C TYR A 71 -4.16 8.91 11.51
N LEU A 72 -2.99 9.10 10.91
CA LEU A 72 -1.76 8.35 11.22
C LEU A 72 -0.94 8.94 12.38
N GLY A 73 -1.45 9.98 13.05
CA GLY A 73 -0.81 10.57 14.22
C GLY A 73 0.35 11.51 13.93
N ASN A 74 0.82 12.19 14.98
CA ASN A 74 1.96 13.13 14.90
C ASN A 74 3.33 12.45 14.96
N ASN A 75 3.37 11.16 15.36
CA ASN A 75 4.61 10.43 15.63
C ASN A 75 5.38 10.02 14.38
N LEU A 76 4.82 10.21 13.18
CA LEU A 76 5.45 9.84 11.92
C LEU A 76 6.62 10.74 11.46
N GLN A 77 6.98 11.79 12.20
CA GLN A 77 7.96 12.81 11.77
C GLN A 77 7.66 13.50 10.42
N VAL A 78 6.50 13.23 9.81
CA VAL A 78 6.02 13.88 8.58
C VAL A 78 5.10 15.06 8.88
N VAL A 79 4.69 15.25 10.14
CA VAL A 79 3.94 16.44 10.56
C VAL A 79 4.88 17.63 10.55
N ARG A 80 4.80 18.43 9.50
CA ARG A 80 5.52 19.71 9.42
C ARG A 80 4.86 20.70 10.36
N PRO A 81 5.61 21.41 11.23
CA PRO A 81 5.07 22.61 11.85
C PRO A 81 4.67 23.59 10.75
N TRP A 82 3.75 24.51 11.07
CA TRP A 82 3.37 25.58 10.16
C TRP A 82 4.60 26.24 9.53
N GLY A 83 4.72 26.12 8.22
CA GLY A 83 5.91 26.51 7.48
C GLY A 83 5.57 27.30 6.23
N SER A 84 6.49 28.18 5.84
CA SER A 84 6.42 29.01 4.63
C SER A 84 7.44 28.58 3.55
N ILE A 85 8.20 27.52 3.82
CA ILE A 85 9.25 27.03 2.92
C ILE A 85 8.64 26.06 1.92
N VAL A 86 8.88 26.37 0.64
CA VAL A 86 8.55 25.49 -0.48
C VAL A 86 9.61 24.40 -0.56
N GLU A 87 9.24 23.19 -0.15
CA GLU A 87 10.13 22.03 -0.19
C GLU A 87 9.37 20.78 -0.63
N THR A 88 10.13 19.78 -1.09
CA THR A 88 9.60 18.46 -1.39
C THR A 88 9.67 17.60 -0.15
N ILE A 89 8.52 17.16 0.34
CA ILE A 89 8.39 16.37 1.56
C ILE A 89 8.12 14.92 1.16
N LYS A 90 9.04 14.03 1.52
CA LYS A 90 8.84 12.58 1.38
C LYS A 90 7.90 12.10 2.47
N LEU A 91 6.97 11.23 2.11
CA LEU A 91 5.94 10.72 3.02
C LEU A 91 6.29 9.30 3.47
N ASP A 92 5.78 8.92 4.64
CA ASP A 92 5.81 7.54 5.12
C ASP A 92 4.99 6.65 4.14
N PRO A 93 5.43 5.41 3.86
CA PRO A 93 4.73 4.51 2.94
C PRO A 93 3.26 4.20 3.29
N ARG A 94 2.84 4.38 4.55
CA ARG A 94 1.44 4.21 4.99
C ARG A 94 0.51 5.33 4.54
N VAL A 95 1.07 6.49 4.21
CA VAL A 95 0.27 7.65 3.80
C VAL A 95 -0.37 7.34 2.46
N CYS A 96 -1.71 7.39 2.41
CA CYS A 96 -2.48 7.30 1.18
C CYS A 96 -3.16 8.63 0.85
N TYR A 97 -3.35 9.49 1.85
CA TYR A 97 -3.89 10.82 1.68
C TYR A 97 -3.29 11.84 2.64
N ILE A 98 -3.43 13.11 2.29
CA ILE A 98 -3.16 14.25 3.19
C ILE A 98 -4.38 15.16 3.30
N ALA A 99 -4.55 15.80 4.46
CA ALA A 99 -5.38 16.99 4.59
C ALA A 99 -4.48 18.22 4.64
N LEU A 100 -4.57 19.08 3.62
CA LEU A 100 -3.83 20.34 3.58
C LEU A 100 -4.58 21.43 4.37
N LEU A 101 -3.83 22.18 5.17
CA LEU A 101 -4.29 23.33 5.94
C LEU A 101 -3.46 24.55 5.57
N VAL A 102 -4.10 25.71 5.59
CA VAL A 102 -3.50 27.01 5.22
C VAL A 102 -3.91 28.07 6.24
N ARG A 103 -3.00 29.00 6.55
CA ARG A 103 -3.28 30.20 7.35
C ARG A 103 -2.47 31.40 6.87
N SER A 104 -2.87 32.61 7.27
CA SER A 104 -2.10 33.83 7.04
C SER A 104 -0.99 34.00 8.10
N THR A 105 0.01 34.81 7.76
CA THR A 105 1.05 35.30 8.67
C THR A 105 1.14 36.82 8.56
N PRO A 106 0.78 37.61 9.61
CA PRO A 106 0.35 37.15 10.93
C PRO A 106 -0.99 36.39 10.90
N VAL A 107 -1.23 35.59 11.95
CA VAL A 107 -2.42 34.73 12.05
C VAL A 107 -3.67 35.59 12.25
N GLU A 108 -4.47 35.69 11.21
CA GLU A 108 -5.69 36.49 11.16
C GLU A 108 -6.85 35.64 10.64
N LYS A 109 -8.05 36.24 10.59
CA LYS A 109 -9.21 35.60 9.98
C LYS A 109 -8.96 35.43 8.48
N ILE A 110 -9.22 34.23 7.97
CA ILE A 110 -8.98 33.85 6.58
C ILE A 110 -10.24 33.25 5.95
N TYR A 111 -10.38 33.40 4.64
CA TYR A 111 -11.55 32.91 3.88
C TYR A 111 -11.10 32.00 2.72
N PRO A 112 -11.94 31.05 2.27
CA PRO A 112 -11.58 30.19 1.14
C PRO A 112 -11.19 30.96 -0.14
N SER A 113 -11.72 32.17 -0.34
CA SER A 113 -11.31 33.06 -1.44
C SER A 113 -9.81 33.42 -1.42
N ASN A 114 -9.14 33.33 -0.27
CA ASN A 114 -7.71 33.59 -0.15
C ASN A 114 -6.83 32.44 -0.69
N VAL A 115 -7.38 31.25 -0.98
CA VAL A 115 -6.60 30.07 -1.39
C VAL A 115 -5.78 30.31 -2.65
N SER A 116 -6.35 30.99 -3.65
CA SER A 116 -5.65 31.27 -4.92
C SER A 116 -4.44 32.19 -4.73
N GLU A 117 -4.47 33.03 -3.69
CA GLU A 117 -3.34 33.86 -3.32
C GLU A 117 -2.29 33.06 -2.53
N ALA A 118 -2.74 32.24 -1.58
CA ALA A 118 -1.86 31.44 -0.74
C ALA A 118 -1.11 30.36 -1.54
N LEU A 119 -1.80 29.65 -2.45
CA LEU A 119 -1.29 28.53 -3.24
C LEU A 119 -1.29 28.89 -4.73
N PRO A 120 -0.32 29.69 -5.22
CA PRO A 120 -0.33 30.18 -6.59
C PRO A 120 -0.07 29.03 -7.59
N GLY A 121 -1.14 28.52 -8.19
CA GLY A 121 -1.09 27.53 -9.26
C GLY A 121 -1.50 26.14 -8.81
N TYR A 122 -0.53 25.28 -8.50
CA TYR A 122 -0.74 23.85 -8.27
C TYR A 122 0.05 23.40 -7.06
N ILE A 123 -0.46 22.42 -6.32
CA ILE A 123 0.40 21.55 -5.53
C ILE A 123 0.84 20.36 -6.41
N TRP A 124 1.96 19.74 -6.08
CA TRP A 124 2.39 18.51 -6.74
C TRP A 124 2.40 17.37 -5.76
N THR A 125 1.85 16.25 -6.18
CA THR A 125 1.78 15.03 -5.39
C THR A 125 2.40 13.89 -6.19
N ALA A 126 3.30 13.15 -5.56
CA ALA A 126 3.97 12.01 -6.16
C ALA A 126 3.37 10.71 -5.67
N GLY A 127 3.27 9.75 -6.58
CA GLY A 127 2.66 8.45 -6.30
C GLY A 127 1.22 8.64 -5.88
N GLN A 128 0.39 9.26 -6.73
CA GLN A 128 -1.06 9.14 -6.53
C GLN A 128 -1.38 7.65 -6.38
N PRO A 129 -2.01 7.21 -5.28
CA PRO A 129 -2.51 5.86 -5.21
C PRO A 129 -3.47 5.70 -6.39
N GLU A 130 -3.14 4.81 -7.32
CA GLU A 130 -4.14 4.42 -8.30
C GLU A 130 -5.25 3.71 -7.53
N PHE A 131 -6.49 4.10 -7.76
CA PHE A 131 -7.63 3.49 -7.10
C PHE A 131 -8.37 2.57 -8.06
N GLY A 132 -8.74 1.39 -7.56
CA GLY A 132 -9.71 0.52 -8.22
C GLY A 132 -11.05 0.55 -7.49
N LYS A 133 -12.05 -0.13 -8.07
CA LYS A 133 -13.34 -0.36 -7.42
C LYS A 133 -13.56 -1.85 -7.18
N LEU A 134 -14.00 -2.20 -5.98
CA LEU A 134 -14.54 -3.52 -5.68
C LEU A 134 -15.93 -3.67 -6.31
N LYS A 135 -16.45 -4.89 -6.25
CA LYS A 135 -17.74 -5.28 -6.84
C LYS A 135 -18.92 -4.58 -6.16
N ASP A 136 -18.79 -4.31 -4.86
CA ASP A 136 -19.77 -3.57 -4.06
C ASP A 136 -19.69 -2.03 -4.29
N GLY A 137 -18.75 -1.58 -5.12
CA GLY A 137 -18.52 -0.16 -5.43
C GLY A 137 -17.58 0.56 -4.47
N SER A 138 -17.10 -0.09 -3.41
CA SER A 138 -16.08 0.47 -2.53
C SER A 138 -14.74 0.63 -3.26
N VAL A 139 -13.90 1.54 -2.76
CA VAL A 139 -12.65 1.92 -3.41
C VAL A 139 -11.48 1.22 -2.72
N TYR A 140 -10.51 0.73 -3.49
CA TYR A 140 -9.27 0.15 -2.96
C TYR A 140 -8.04 0.79 -3.60
N THR A 141 -6.92 0.76 -2.88
CA THR A 141 -5.61 1.21 -3.40
C THR A 141 -4.98 0.11 -4.25
N LYS A 142 -4.82 0.35 -5.55
CA LYS A 142 -4.09 -0.56 -6.44
C LYS A 142 -2.64 -0.72 -5.98
N GLY A 143 -2.08 -1.92 -6.18
CA GLY A 143 -0.71 -2.23 -5.80
C GLY A 143 -0.46 -2.39 -4.30
N ARG A 144 -1.48 -2.27 -3.46
CA ARG A 144 -1.40 -2.63 -2.04
C ARG A 144 -1.19 -4.14 -1.87
N ASN A 145 -0.19 -4.54 -1.10
CA ASN A 145 -0.01 -5.94 -0.71
C ASN A 145 -1.09 -6.36 0.31
N LEU A 146 -1.82 -7.43 -0.01
CA LEU A 146 -2.85 -8.04 0.84
C LEU A 146 -2.31 -9.12 1.76
N LEU A 147 -0.99 -9.31 1.80
CA LEU A 147 -0.31 -10.25 2.65
C LEU A 147 0.56 -9.56 3.71
N THR A 148 0.35 -9.91 4.98
CA THR A 148 1.16 -9.49 6.14
C THR A 148 2.24 -10.51 6.47
N GLY A 149 3.29 -10.08 7.15
CA GLY A 149 4.47 -10.85 7.55
C GLY A 149 5.44 -11.17 6.40
N THR A 150 5.25 -10.57 5.22
CA THR A 150 5.93 -11.04 3.99
C THR A 150 7.40 -10.63 3.88
N SER A 151 7.85 -9.63 4.64
CA SER A 151 9.24 -9.15 4.65
C SER A 151 10.24 -10.22 5.12
N ASN A 152 9.82 -11.08 6.04
CA ASN A 152 10.63 -12.14 6.64
C ASN A 152 10.27 -13.54 6.13
N VAL A 153 9.44 -13.64 5.08
CA VAL A 153 9.09 -14.92 4.46
C VAL A 153 9.98 -15.16 3.25
N PHE A 154 10.87 -16.13 3.41
CA PHE A 154 11.65 -16.69 2.31
C PHE A 154 11.89 -18.18 2.53
N ALA A 155 12.13 -18.90 1.44
CA ALA A 155 12.68 -20.26 1.46
C ALA A 155 13.99 -20.22 0.68
N GLU A 156 15.08 -20.63 1.31
CA GLU A 156 16.43 -20.61 0.73
C GLU A 156 17.08 -21.98 0.95
N GLY A 157 17.55 -22.58 -0.13
CA GLY A 157 18.08 -23.95 -0.13
C GLY A 157 17.31 -24.88 -1.05
N LEU A 158 17.53 -26.18 -0.89
CA LEU A 158 16.90 -27.23 -1.70
C LEU A 158 15.93 -28.02 -0.83
N ASN A 159 14.73 -28.31 -1.34
CA ASN A 159 13.73 -29.12 -0.65
C ASN A 159 13.29 -28.49 0.69
N VAL A 160 13.07 -27.17 0.68
CA VAL A 160 12.76 -26.34 1.85
C VAL A 160 11.42 -25.64 1.69
N GLN A 161 10.78 -25.37 2.82
CA GLN A 161 9.64 -24.47 2.94
C GLN A 161 10.04 -23.29 3.81
N SER A 162 9.42 -22.13 3.62
CA SER A 162 9.65 -21.00 4.53
C SER A 162 9.25 -21.34 5.96
N GLU A 163 10.15 -21.04 6.91
CA GLU A 163 9.90 -21.21 8.35
C GLU A 163 8.73 -20.34 8.81
N ASN A 164 8.67 -19.11 8.30
CA ASN A 164 7.58 -18.19 8.55
C ASN A 164 6.44 -18.40 7.56
N SER A 165 5.22 -18.19 8.05
CA SER A 165 4.03 -18.04 7.22
C SER A 165 3.69 -16.56 7.06
N PHE A 166 3.22 -16.18 5.87
CA PHE A 166 2.52 -14.92 5.70
C PHE A 166 1.06 -15.07 6.12
N ARG A 167 0.33 -13.97 6.23
CA ARG A 167 -1.12 -13.99 6.49
C ARG A 167 -1.83 -13.06 5.54
N TRP A 168 -3.12 -13.28 5.33
CA TRP A 168 -3.93 -12.30 4.62
C TRP A 168 -4.30 -11.17 5.57
N VAL A 169 -4.41 -9.95 5.05
CA VAL A 169 -4.96 -8.80 5.79
C VAL A 169 -6.37 -9.11 6.26
N ASP A 170 -6.74 -8.66 7.45
CA ASP A 170 -8.09 -8.84 8.00
C ASP A 170 -9.16 -8.25 7.06
N GLY A 171 -10.27 -8.96 6.90
CA GLY A 171 -11.32 -8.59 5.94
C GLY A 171 -11.04 -8.99 4.47
N SER A 172 -9.86 -9.56 4.16
CA SER A 172 -9.55 -10.00 2.79
C SER A 172 -10.55 -11.00 2.21
N LYS A 173 -11.20 -11.81 3.05
CA LYS A 173 -12.22 -12.78 2.61
C LYS A 173 -13.39 -12.11 1.88
N ASP A 174 -13.85 -10.96 2.35
CA ASP A 174 -14.94 -10.24 1.69
C ASP A 174 -14.42 -9.43 0.52
N MET A 175 -13.25 -8.79 0.70
CA MET A 175 -12.64 -7.91 -0.29
C MET A 175 -12.35 -8.60 -1.64
N ILE A 176 -11.86 -9.86 -1.64
CA ILE A 176 -11.42 -10.52 -2.88
C ILE A 176 -12.51 -11.29 -3.61
N ARG A 177 -13.71 -11.43 -3.02
CA ARG A 177 -14.80 -12.20 -3.64
C ARG A 177 -15.28 -11.55 -4.92
N GLY A 178 -15.41 -12.37 -5.97
CA GLY A 178 -15.78 -11.87 -7.29
C GLY A 178 -14.74 -10.91 -7.92
N GLN A 179 -13.54 -10.81 -7.36
CA GLN A 179 -12.46 -9.95 -7.88
C GLN A 179 -11.45 -10.73 -8.71
N GLN A 180 -10.62 -10.00 -9.46
CA GLN A 180 -9.32 -10.50 -9.89
C GLN A 180 -8.26 -10.17 -8.83
N ILE A 181 -7.35 -11.10 -8.60
CA ILE A 181 -6.13 -10.87 -7.82
C ILE A 181 -4.90 -11.21 -8.65
N THR A 182 -3.79 -10.55 -8.36
CA THR A 182 -2.47 -10.91 -8.86
C THR A 182 -1.62 -11.41 -7.70
N VAL A 183 -1.14 -12.66 -7.80
CA VAL A 183 -0.15 -13.24 -6.89
C VAL A 183 1.23 -13.08 -7.50
N SER A 184 2.25 -12.86 -6.69
CA SER A 184 3.61 -12.66 -7.17
C SER A 184 4.67 -12.89 -6.09
N ALA A 185 5.89 -13.22 -6.52
CA ALA A 185 7.05 -13.37 -5.64
C ALA A 185 8.36 -13.14 -6.40
N GLN A 186 9.44 -12.84 -5.65
CA GLN A 186 10.79 -12.81 -6.18
C GLN A 186 11.36 -14.24 -6.20
N PHE A 187 11.92 -14.63 -7.34
CA PHE A 187 12.62 -15.89 -7.55
C PHE A 187 14.06 -15.59 -7.93
N ASP A 188 14.98 -16.11 -7.14
CA ASP A 188 16.42 -16.08 -7.41
C ASP A 188 16.90 -17.53 -7.43
N VAL A 189 17.00 -18.10 -8.63
CA VAL A 189 17.41 -19.49 -8.85
C VAL A 189 18.64 -19.52 -9.76
N ASP A 190 19.62 -20.32 -9.38
CA ASP A 190 20.89 -20.48 -10.10
C ASP A 190 21.11 -21.93 -10.46
N SER A 191 21.12 -22.24 -11.76
CA SER A 191 21.40 -23.55 -12.32
C SER A 191 20.62 -24.67 -11.61
N ILE A 192 19.34 -24.42 -11.32
CA ILE A 192 18.49 -25.36 -10.60
C ILE A 192 18.20 -26.57 -11.49
N VAL A 193 18.31 -27.76 -10.91
CA VAL A 193 17.95 -29.03 -11.55
C VAL A 193 16.89 -29.72 -10.72
N TYR A 194 15.72 -29.92 -11.30
CA TYR A 194 14.59 -30.55 -10.65
C TYR A 194 14.72 -32.09 -10.61
N ASP A 195 14.16 -32.71 -9.56
CA ASP A 195 13.99 -34.16 -9.52
C ASP A 195 12.71 -34.55 -10.26
N THR A 196 12.84 -34.85 -11.55
CA THR A 196 11.71 -35.24 -12.40
C THR A 196 11.11 -36.61 -12.07
N ASP A 197 11.77 -37.40 -11.22
CA ASP A 197 11.26 -38.68 -10.74
C ASP A 197 10.27 -38.51 -9.56
N GLU A 198 10.26 -37.33 -8.93
CA GLU A 198 9.42 -37.01 -7.78
C GLU A 198 8.16 -36.22 -8.17
N LEU A 199 7.09 -36.43 -7.40
CA LEU A 199 5.86 -35.63 -7.51
C LEU A 199 6.10 -34.22 -6.96
N TYR A 200 5.72 -33.19 -7.72
CA TYR A 200 5.90 -31.77 -7.39
C TYR A 200 7.36 -31.30 -7.36
N HIS A 201 7.97 -31.18 -8.54
CA HIS A 201 9.30 -30.60 -8.74
C HIS A 201 9.19 -29.12 -9.13
N ARG A 202 9.16 -28.24 -8.12
CA ARG A 202 8.73 -26.86 -8.31
C ARG A 202 9.26 -25.91 -7.25
N THR A 203 9.55 -24.69 -7.68
CA THR A 203 9.85 -23.55 -6.82
C THR A 203 8.64 -22.62 -6.91
N LEU A 204 7.90 -22.40 -5.82
CA LEU A 204 6.58 -21.74 -5.88
C LEU A 204 6.16 -20.94 -4.65
N VAL A 205 5.12 -20.12 -4.87
CA VAL A 205 4.21 -19.58 -3.86
C VAL A 205 2.76 -19.97 -4.23
N GLU A 206 1.99 -20.49 -3.28
CA GLU A 206 0.65 -21.07 -3.55
C GLU A 206 -0.35 -20.76 -2.43
N PRO A 207 -0.88 -19.53 -2.35
CA PRO A 207 -2.03 -19.25 -1.50
C PRO A 207 -3.25 -20.03 -2.02
N GLY A 208 -3.82 -20.84 -1.14
CA GLY A 208 -5.09 -21.54 -1.35
C GLY A 208 -6.26 -20.76 -0.77
N ILE A 209 -7.37 -20.70 -1.49
CA ILE A 209 -8.63 -20.10 -1.04
C ILE A 209 -9.68 -21.21 -0.97
N MET A 210 -10.09 -21.58 0.24
CA MET A 210 -11.12 -22.59 0.47
C MET A 210 -12.47 -21.92 0.64
N PHE A 211 -13.45 -22.33 -0.16
CA PHE A 211 -14.82 -21.81 -0.11
C PHE A 211 -15.69 -22.70 0.75
N LYS A 212 -16.77 -22.14 1.33
CA LYS A 212 -17.72 -22.90 2.15
C LYS A 212 -18.46 -24.02 1.41
N ASN A 213 -18.48 -23.97 0.08
CA ASN A 213 -19.00 -25.05 -0.76
C ASN A 213 -18.06 -26.28 -0.84
N GLY A 214 -16.92 -26.25 -0.13
CA GLY A 214 -15.93 -27.33 -0.06
C GLY A 214 -14.86 -27.30 -1.14
N THR A 215 -14.98 -26.42 -2.13
CA THR A 215 -13.97 -26.29 -3.20
C THR A 215 -12.78 -25.45 -2.75
N THR A 216 -11.61 -25.69 -3.35
CA THR A 216 -10.40 -24.87 -3.14
C THR A 216 -9.88 -24.34 -4.46
N LYS A 217 -9.60 -23.04 -4.51
CA LYS A 217 -8.87 -22.42 -5.62
C LYS A 217 -7.42 -22.18 -5.21
N TRP A 218 -6.49 -22.77 -5.96
CA TRP A 218 -5.06 -22.55 -5.81
C TRP A 218 -4.61 -21.42 -6.72
N CYS A 219 -3.98 -20.39 -6.16
CA CYS A 219 -3.48 -19.24 -6.90
C CYS A 219 -1.94 -19.31 -6.99
N THR A 220 -1.46 -20.31 -7.73
CA THR A 220 -0.06 -20.73 -7.75
C THR A 220 0.77 -19.90 -8.71
N VAL A 221 1.88 -19.35 -8.21
CA VAL A 221 2.96 -18.81 -9.04
C VAL A 221 4.17 -19.70 -8.86
N VAL A 222 4.66 -20.25 -9.98
CA VAL A 222 5.69 -21.28 -9.99
C VAL A 222 6.75 -20.98 -11.02
N HIS A 223 8.00 -21.26 -10.66
CA HIS A 223 9.09 -21.43 -11.58
C HIS A 223 9.26 -22.93 -11.87
N THR A 224 9.02 -23.31 -13.13
CA THR A 224 9.33 -24.62 -13.70
C THR A 224 9.97 -24.36 -15.06
N SER A 225 11.28 -24.53 -15.18
CA SER A 225 12.02 -24.32 -16.44
C SER A 225 12.77 -25.58 -16.82
N SER A 226 13.24 -25.66 -18.07
CA SER A 226 14.14 -26.72 -18.55
C SER A 226 15.42 -26.78 -17.71
N ASP A 227 15.85 -27.98 -17.34
CA ASP A 227 17.05 -28.22 -16.53
C ASP A 227 18.35 -28.13 -17.35
N PRO A 228 19.42 -27.47 -16.84
CA PRO A 228 19.44 -26.56 -15.69
C PRO A 228 18.85 -25.18 -16.03
N SER A 229 18.24 -24.52 -15.04
CA SER A 229 17.65 -23.18 -15.22
C SER A 229 18.14 -22.13 -14.24
N THR A 230 18.34 -20.91 -14.75
CA THR A 230 18.71 -19.72 -13.97
C THR A 230 17.69 -18.63 -14.24
N TYR A 231 17.18 -18.02 -13.18
CA TYR A 231 16.21 -16.93 -13.25
C TYR A 231 16.35 -16.02 -12.03
N HIS A 232 16.42 -14.71 -12.29
CA HIS A 232 16.42 -13.67 -11.27
C HIS A 232 15.37 -12.64 -11.63
N GLY A 233 14.25 -12.67 -10.93
CA GLY A 233 13.15 -11.78 -11.25
C GLY A 233 11.90 -12.08 -10.47
N ARG A 234 10.85 -11.33 -10.82
CA ARG A 234 9.55 -11.44 -10.20
C ARG A 234 8.60 -12.17 -11.13
N ILE A 235 8.11 -13.33 -10.68
CA ILE A 235 7.06 -14.06 -11.40
C ILE A 235 5.72 -13.65 -10.78
N TYR A 236 4.70 -13.54 -11.61
CA TYR A 236 3.35 -13.23 -11.19
C TYR A 236 2.31 -14.02 -12.00
N GLY A 237 1.12 -14.15 -11.43
CA GLY A 237 -0.04 -14.75 -12.08
C GLY A 237 -1.32 -14.08 -11.62
N THR A 238 -2.29 -13.96 -12.51
CA THR A 238 -3.58 -13.33 -12.23
C THR A 238 -4.68 -14.39 -12.16
N PHE A 239 -5.57 -14.26 -11.18
CA PHE A 239 -6.57 -15.25 -10.85
C PHE A 239 -7.92 -14.58 -10.60
N SER A 240 -8.96 -15.00 -11.33
CA SER A 240 -10.34 -14.61 -11.06
C SER A 240 -10.89 -15.42 -9.88
N ILE A 241 -11.29 -14.74 -8.82
CA ILE A 241 -11.87 -15.35 -7.63
C ILE A 241 -13.40 -15.42 -7.79
N PRO A 242 -14.02 -16.60 -7.65
CA PRO A 242 -15.48 -16.72 -7.65
C PRO A 242 -16.12 -15.82 -6.59
N ASP A 243 -17.34 -15.35 -6.87
CA ASP A 243 -18.15 -14.69 -5.84
C ASP A 243 -18.83 -15.74 -4.96
N GLU A 244 -18.02 -16.44 -4.18
CA GLU A 244 -18.42 -17.52 -3.28
C GLU A 244 -17.89 -17.21 -1.87
N GLU A 245 -18.62 -17.60 -0.84
CA GLU A 245 -18.20 -17.33 0.53
C GLU A 245 -16.90 -18.08 0.86
N ILE A 246 -15.89 -17.35 1.32
CA ILE A 246 -14.56 -17.90 1.65
C ILE A 246 -14.58 -18.40 3.10
N GLU A 247 -14.28 -19.68 3.29
CA GLU A 247 -14.19 -20.30 4.61
C GLU A 247 -12.84 -19.99 5.26
N GLN A 248 -11.74 -20.23 4.55
CA GLN A 248 -10.38 -20.02 5.05
C GLN A 248 -9.35 -19.87 3.94
N PHE A 249 -8.21 -19.29 4.29
CA PHE A 249 -7.00 -19.30 3.47
C PHE A 249 -6.09 -20.46 3.86
N ARG A 250 -5.39 -21.06 2.90
CA ARG A 250 -4.50 -22.21 3.07
C ARG A 250 -3.12 -21.94 2.46
N GLN A 251 -2.13 -22.72 2.91
CA GLN A 251 -0.76 -22.75 2.38
C GLN A 251 -0.11 -21.37 2.25
N LEU A 252 0.09 -20.72 3.38
CA LEU A 252 0.61 -19.36 3.46
C LEU A 252 2.14 -19.33 3.55
N HIS A 253 2.80 -20.10 2.68
CA HIS A 253 4.26 -20.28 2.65
C HIS A 253 4.79 -20.20 1.22
N VAL A 254 6.11 -20.08 1.11
CA VAL A 254 6.85 -20.30 -0.13
C VAL A 254 7.61 -21.62 -0.05
N TYR A 255 7.77 -22.30 -1.18
CA TYR A 255 8.28 -23.67 -1.24
C TYR A 255 9.32 -23.85 -2.34
N VAL A 256 10.41 -24.54 -2.03
CA VAL A 256 11.35 -25.12 -2.99
C VAL A 256 11.24 -26.63 -2.85
N GLN A 257 10.67 -27.33 -3.82
CA GLN A 257 10.34 -28.75 -3.73
C GLN A 257 11.04 -29.57 -4.81
N ASN A 258 11.58 -30.72 -4.40
CA ASN A 258 12.21 -31.75 -5.22
C ASN A 258 13.23 -31.18 -6.22
N VAL A 259 14.29 -30.59 -5.66
CA VAL A 259 15.44 -30.04 -6.38
C VAL A 259 16.67 -30.88 -6.08
N LYS A 260 17.31 -31.43 -7.13
CA LYS A 260 18.53 -32.25 -7.07
C LYS A 260 19.77 -31.40 -6.81
N SER A 261 19.88 -30.24 -7.47
CA SER A 261 21.05 -29.37 -7.36
C SER A 261 20.75 -27.92 -7.77
N GLY A 262 21.73 -27.04 -7.52
CA GLY A 262 21.64 -25.60 -7.79
C GLY A 262 21.43 -24.78 -6.51
N LYS A 263 21.01 -23.53 -6.67
CA LYS A 263 20.57 -22.66 -5.56
C LYS A 263 19.19 -22.12 -5.87
N ALA A 264 18.38 -22.00 -4.84
CA ALA A 264 17.05 -21.42 -4.94
C ALA A 264 16.76 -20.56 -3.74
N LYS A 265 16.22 -19.38 -4.01
CA LYS A 265 15.59 -18.51 -3.03
C LYS A 265 14.27 -17.98 -3.59
N ILE A 266 13.21 -18.13 -2.81
CA ILE A 266 11.95 -17.43 -3.03
C ILE A 266 11.76 -16.46 -1.89
N SER A 267 11.37 -15.23 -2.20
CA SER A 267 11.10 -14.21 -1.18
C SER A 267 10.03 -13.25 -1.64
N LYS A 268 9.63 -12.35 -0.73
CA LYS A 268 8.77 -11.21 -1.07
C LYS A 268 7.44 -11.63 -1.72
N PRO A 269 6.69 -12.59 -1.14
CA PRO A 269 5.37 -12.93 -1.64
C PRO A 269 4.43 -11.72 -1.51
N MET A 270 3.56 -11.53 -2.49
CA MET A 270 2.61 -10.42 -2.53
C MET A 270 1.35 -10.83 -3.27
N VAL A 271 0.21 -10.36 -2.74
CA VAL A 271 -1.08 -10.41 -3.45
C VAL A 271 -1.61 -9.00 -3.60
N THR A 272 -2.07 -8.63 -4.79
CA THR A 272 -2.74 -7.35 -5.08
C THR A 272 -4.11 -7.61 -5.71
N LEU A 273 -5.03 -6.65 -5.58
CA LEU A 273 -6.28 -6.64 -6.35
C LEU A 273 -6.03 -6.16 -7.79
N GLY A 274 -6.81 -6.72 -8.72
CA GLY A 274 -6.73 -6.43 -10.15
C GLY A 274 -5.90 -7.45 -10.92
N ASP A 275 -5.59 -7.11 -12.16
CA ASP A 275 -4.82 -7.90 -13.13
C ASP A 275 -3.43 -7.31 -13.42
N GLU A 276 -3.12 -6.15 -12.85
CA GLU A 276 -1.82 -5.52 -12.95
C GLU A 276 -0.83 -6.12 -11.94
N HIS A 277 0.46 -6.01 -12.24
CA HIS A 277 1.55 -6.40 -11.36
C HIS A 277 2.28 -5.15 -10.86
N TYR A 278 2.66 -5.16 -9.58
CA TYR A 278 3.32 -4.01 -8.93
C TYR A 278 4.66 -4.42 -8.31
N PRO A 279 5.62 -3.50 -8.13
CA PRO A 279 6.79 -3.77 -7.31
C PRO A 279 6.39 -4.24 -5.90
N TRP A 280 7.20 -5.12 -5.31
CA TRP A 280 6.90 -5.60 -3.95
C TRP A 280 6.94 -4.46 -2.93
N SER A 281 5.98 -4.49 -2.02
CA SER A 281 5.94 -3.70 -0.80
C SER A 281 5.39 -4.56 0.34
N SER A 282 5.74 -4.22 1.59
CA SER A 282 5.05 -4.78 2.76
C SER A 282 3.57 -4.38 2.74
N ALA A 283 2.72 -5.18 3.38
CA ALA A 283 1.37 -4.72 3.69
C ALA A 283 1.46 -3.52 4.67
N PRO A 284 0.59 -2.50 4.55
CA PRO A 284 0.58 -1.38 5.48
C PRO A 284 0.42 -1.79 6.95
N GLU A 285 -0.24 -2.92 7.22
CA GLU A 285 -0.38 -3.52 8.56
C GLU A 285 0.93 -4.02 9.16
N ASP A 286 1.93 -4.37 8.34
CA ASP A 286 3.23 -4.85 8.83
C ASP A 286 4.10 -3.71 9.38
N VAL A 287 3.72 -2.46 9.13
CA VAL A 287 4.53 -1.27 9.44
C VAL A 287 4.36 -0.83 10.90
N ASP A 288 3.47 -1.47 11.68
CA ASP A 288 3.25 -1.19 13.09
C ASP A 288 3.72 -2.33 14.02
N ASN A 289 5.06 -2.38 14.20
CA ASN A 289 5.69 -2.75 15.47
C ASN A 289 7.08 -2.07 15.53
N PRO A 290 7.24 -0.92 16.20
CA PRO A 290 8.54 -0.41 16.58
C PRO A 290 9.07 -1.25 17.76
N THR A 291 9.49 -2.48 17.48
CA THR A 291 10.37 -3.24 18.37
C THR A 291 11.63 -3.58 17.59
N GLU A 292 12.66 -2.80 17.92
CA GLU A 292 14.08 -3.12 17.82
C GLU A 292 14.58 -3.54 16.42
N ALA A 293 15.08 -2.53 15.69
CA ALA A 293 16.23 -2.75 14.83
C ALA A 293 17.36 -3.34 15.70
N VAL A 294 17.81 -4.54 15.34
CA VAL A 294 19.12 -5.05 15.74
C VAL A 294 20.20 -4.35 14.92
#